data_AF-A0A1B6C7Y3-F1
#
_entry.id   AF-A0A1B6C7Y3-F1
#
_cell.length_a   1.000
_cell.length_b   1.000
_cell.length_c   1.000
_cell.angle_alpha   90.00
_cell.angle_beta   90.00
_cell.angle_gamma   90.00
#
_symmetry.space_group_name_H-M   'P 1'
#
loop_
_entity.id
_entity.type
_entity.pdbx_description
1 polymer ?
#
loop_
_entity_poly.entity_id
_entity_poly.type
_entity_poly.pdbx_seq_one_letter_code
_entity_poly.pdbx_strand_id
1 'polypeptide(L)'
;AWGDWRGYRATQLDSLEMFTKSPSLVWEFNQYRRNLVMNSMPNAAHKALVNYEEYIKSIDRRNTFTIITQNIDGLHTTAGSKDVVEMHGVTGEDIVQLN
;
A
#
# COMPACT_ATOMS: atom_id res chain seq x y z
N ALA A 1 14.22 7.68 -7.70
CA ALA A 1 13.07 7.67 -6.77
C ALA A 1 11.82 7.98 -7.58
N TRP A 2 10.67 7.46 -7.15
CA TRP A 2 9.32 7.78 -7.66
C TRP A 2 8.93 9.23 -7.32
N GLY A 3 9.90 10.13 -7.40
CA GLY A 3 9.97 11.35 -6.63
C GLY A 3 9.24 12.50 -7.29
N ASP A 4 9.15 12.51 -8.62
CA ASP A 4 8.53 13.59 -9.38
C ASP A 4 7.45 13.07 -10.33
N TRP A 5 6.27 13.70 -10.31
CA TRP A 5 5.18 13.47 -11.25
C TRP A 5 4.74 14.80 -11.85
N ARG A 6 4.84 14.94 -13.18
CA ARG A 6 4.57 16.20 -13.90
C ARG A 6 5.31 17.43 -13.32
N GLY A 7 6.53 17.23 -12.81
CA GLY A 7 7.35 18.29 -12.21
C GLY A 7 7.06 18.59 -10.74
N TYR A 8 6.12 17.88 -10.11
CA TYR A 8 5.82 17.99 -8.68
C TYR A 8 6.48 16.86 -7.91
N ARG A 9 7.01 17.16 -6.72
CA ARG A 9 7.50 16.12 -5.82
C ARG A 9 6.33 15.31 -5.26
N ALA A 10 6.44 13.98 -5.20
CA ALA A 10 5.42 13.11 -4.62
C ALA A 10 5.07 13.52 -3.18
N THR A 11 6.09 13.88 -2.37
CA THR A 11 5.89 14.36 -0.99
C THR A 11 5.11 15.67 -0.91
N GLN A 12 5.12 16.48 -1.97
CA GLN A 12 4.31 17.69 -2.04
C GLN A 12 2.85 17.33 -2.35
N LEU A 13 2.62 16.39 -3.26
CA LEU A 13 1.29 15.92 -3.65
C LEU A 13 0.61 15.09 -2.55
N ASP A 14 1.39 14.34 -1.76
CA ASP A 14 0.94 13.55 -0.61
C ASP A 14 0.79 14.40 0.67
N SER A 15 0.34 15.67 0.55
CA SER A 15 0.17 16.58 1.68
C SER A 15 -1.25 17.13 1.77
N LEU A 16 -1.72 17.37 3.01
CA LEU A 16 -3.01 18.01 3.27
C LEU A 16 -3.08 19.41 2.67
N GLU A 17 -1.96 20.15 2.68
CA GLU A 17 -1.86 21.47 2.06
C GLU A 17 -2.17 21.40 0.56
N MET A 18 -1.55 20.47 -0.16
CA MET A 18 -1.77 20.34 -1.59
C MET A 18 -3.17 19.79 -1.91
N PHE A 19 -3.70 18.89 -1.08
CA PHE A 19 -5.07 18.41 -1.22
C PHE A 19 -6.09 19.55 -1.06
N THR A 20 -5.84 20.46 -0.11
CA THR A 20 -6.71 21.64 0.11
C THR A 20 -6.58 22.65 -1.03
N LYS A 21 -5.36 22.88 -1.52
CA LYS A 21 -5.07 23.86 -2.57
C LYS A 21 -5.53 23.40 -3.97
N SER A 22 -5.38 22.12 -4.28
CA SER A 22 -5.63 21.56 -5.62
C SER A 22 -6.04 20.10 -5.54
N PRO A 23 -7.26 19.81 -5.03
CA PRO A 23 -7.72 18.43 -4.81
C PRO A 23 -7.74 17.62 -6.11
N SER A 24 -8.11 18.22 -7.25
CA SER A 24 -8.08 17.54 -8.56
C SER A 24 -6.68 17.03 -8.92
N LEU A 25 -5.62 17.80 -8.65
CA LEU A 25 -4.25 17.41 -8.97
C LEU A 25 -3.79 16.24 -8.09
N VAL A 26 -4.12 16.28 -6.79
CA VAL A 26 -3.83 15.18 -5.86
C VAL A 26 -4.60 13.92 -6.25
N TRP A 27 -5.87 14.06 -6.65
CA TRP A 27 -6.66 12.95 -7.17
C TRP A 27 -6.05 12.37 -8.45
N GLU A 28 -5.68 13.19 -9.44
CA GLU A 28 -5.02 12.70 -10.66
C GLU A 28 -3.73 11.93 -10.36
N PHE A 29 -2.93 12.42 -9.41
CA PHE A 29 -1.72 11.75 -8.97
C PHE A 29 -2.03 10.39 -8.32
N ASN A 30 -3.03 10.34 -7.43
CA ASN A 30 -3.47 9.09 -6.81
C ASN A 30 -4.05 8.11 -7.83
N GLN A 31 -4.83 8.58 -8.82
CA GLN A 31 -5.33 7.73 -9.89
C GLN A 31 -4.21 7.19 -10.78
N TYR A 32 -3.19 7.99 -11.08
CA TYR A 32 -1.99 7.51 -11.75
C TYR A 32 -1.32 6.36 -10.97
N ARG A 33 -1.14 6.53 -9.65
CA ARG A 33 -0.56 5.49 -8.78
C ARG A 33 -1.43 4.24 -8.68
N ARG A 34 -2.76 4.39 -8.55
CA ARG A 34 -3.74 3.29 -8.60
C ARG A 34 -3.53 2.41 -9.82
N ASN A 35 -3.43 3.04 -10.99
CA ASN A 35 -3.21 2.31 -12.24
C ASN A 35 -1.88 1.55 -12.25
N LEU A 36 -0.80 2.11 -11.70
CA LEU A 36 0.48 1.39 -11.60
C LEU A 36 0.39 0.18 -10.66
N VAL A 37 -0.25 0.35 -9.50
CA VAL A 37 -0.43 -0.71 -8.51
C VAL A 37 -1.31 -1.83 -9.06
N MET A 38 -2.44 -1.51 -9.70
CA MET A 38 -3.36 -2.50 -10.28
C MET A 38 -2.69 -3.41 -11.32
N ASN A 39 -1.64 -2.92 -11.99
CA ASN A 39 -0.89 -3.70 -12.98
C ASN A 39 0.37 -4.37 -12.40
N SER A 40 0.62 -4.23 -11.10
CA SER A 40 1.78 -4.82 -10.43
C SER A 40 1.45 -6.21 -9.87
N MET A 41 2.46 -7.08 -9.82
CA MET A 41 2.33 -8.44 -9.29
C MET A 41 3.28 -8.66 -8.10
N PRO A 42 2.89 -9.48 -7.11
CA PRO A 42 3.79 -9.83 -6.00
C PRO A 42 5.09 -10.45 -6.48
N ASN A 43 6.21 -9.91 -6.00
CA ASN A 43 7.54 -10.44 -6.27
C ASN A 43 7.92 -11.59 -5.31
N ALA A 44 9.13 -12.14 -5.48
CA ALA A 44 9.63 -13.24 -4.66
C ALA A 44 9.71 -12.92 -3.16
N ALA A 45 9.95 -11.67 -2.77
CA ALA A 45 10.01 -11.27 -1.37
C ALA A 45 8.63 -11.37 -0.70
N HIS A 46 7.56 -10.92 -1.38
CA HIS A 46 6.21 -11.08 -0.85
C HIS A 46 5.86 -12.56 -0.65
N LYS A 47 6.17 -13.42 -1.62
CA LYS A 47 5.95 -14.87 -1.53
C LYS A 47 6.77 -15.53 -0.42
N ALA A 48 7.99 -15.07 -0.18
CA ALA A 48 8.83 -15.57 0.90
C ALA A 48 8.20 -15.30 2.28
N LEU A 49 7.56 -14.14 2.47
CA LEU A 49 6.85 -13.82 3.72
C LEU A 49 5.63 -14.71 3.94
N VAL A 50 4.88 -15.04 2.88
CA VAL A 50 3.77 -16.01 2.95
C VAL A 50 4.28 -17.39 3.38
N ASN A 51 5.35 -17.87 2.75
CA ASN A 51 5.96 -19.15 3.12
C ASN A 51 6.47 -19.16 4.57
N TYR A 52 7.01 -18.04 5.02
CA TYR A 52 7.48 -17.90 6.40
C TYR A 52 6.34 -17.90 7.41
N GLU A 53 5.21 -17.24 7.10
CA GLU A 53 3.99 -17.32 7.92
C GLU A 53 3.52 -18.77 8.11
N GLU A 54 3.46 -19.55 7.02
CA GLU A 54 3.05 -20.95 7.07
C GLU A 54 4.06 -21.83 7.82
N TYR A 55 5.36 -21.58 7.64
CA TYR A 55 6.42 -22.27 8.36
C TYR A 55 6.30 -22.05 9.88
N ILE A 56 6.14 -20.80 10.32
CA ILE A 56 6.01 -20.46 11.75
C ILE A 56 4.79 -21.13 12.38
N LYS A 57 3.67 -21.20 11.67
CA LYS A 57 2.45 -21.92 12.10
C LYS A 57 2.61 -23.44 12.13
N SER A 58 3.47 -24.01 11.29
CA SER A 58 3.76 -25.45 11.29
C SER A 58 4.56 -25.91 12.51
N ILE A 59 5.34 -25.02 13.12
CA ILE A 59 6.11 -25.29 14.34
C ILE A 59 5.17 -25.39 15.54
N ASP A 60 4.28 -24.40 15.70
CA ASP A 60 3.19 -24.40 16.69
C ASP A 60 2.03 -23.59 16.10
N ARG A 61 0.83 -24.17 16.09
CA ARG A 61 -0.37 -23.52 15.54
C ARG A 61 -0.79 -22.27 16.33
N ARG A 62 -0.24 -22.06 17.53
CA ARG A 62 -0.46 -20.86 18.35
C ARG A 62 0.47 -19.71 17.97
N ASN A 63 1.52 -19.96 17.19
CA ASN A 63 2.40 -18.90 16.73
C ASN A 63 1.66 -17.95 15.80
N THR A 64 1.97 -16.66 15.93
CA THR A 64 1.46 -15.61 15.06
C THR A 64 2.60 -14.98 14.27
N PHE A 65 2.26 -14.47 13.10
CA PHE A 65 3.17 -13.70 12.26
C PHE A 65 2.35 -12.62 11.57
N THR A 66 2.70 -11.37 11.85
CA THR A 66 1.99 -10.18 11.35
C THR A 66 2.94 -9.36 10.51
N ILE A 67 2.51 -8.97 9.32
CA ILE A 67 3.23 -8.03 8.48
C ILE A 67 2.72 -6.63 8.79
N ILE A 68 3.58 -5.74 9.28
CA ILE A 68 3.27 -4.32 9.42
C ILE A 68 3.98 -3.58 8.28
N THR A 69 3.22 -2.98 7.37
CA THR A 69 3.77 -2.37 6.15
C THR A 69 3.42 -0.89 6.04
N GLN A 70 4.41 -0.10 5.60
CA GLN A 70 4.24 1.29 5.20
C GLN A 70 3.71 1.43 3.77
N ASN A 71 3.75 0.35 2.99
CA ASN A 71 3.31 0.37 1.61
C ASN A 71 1.78 0.46 1.55
N ILE A 72 1.28 1.15 0.53
CA ILE A 72 -0.15 1.33 0.29
C ILE A 72 -0.63 0.55 -0.94
N ASP A 73 0.18 -0.37 -1.45
CA ASP A 73 -0.02 -1.07 -2.73
C ASP A 73 -0.83 -2.37 -2.62
N GLY A 74 -1.05 -2.90 -1.41
CA GLY A 74 -1.81 -4.13 -1.17
C GLY A 74 -1.11 -5.41 -1.65
N LEU A 75 0.15 -5.36 -2.11
CA LEU A 75 0.82 -6.52 -2.71
C LEU A 75 1.09 -7.65 -1.71
N HIS A 76 1.18 -7.37 -0.41
CA HIS A 76 1.24 -8.41 0.64
C HIS A 76 -0.05 -9.23 0.68
N THR A 77 -1.21 -8.56 0.70
CA THR A 77 -2.52 -9.19 0.68
C THR A 77 -2.72 -9.98 -0.62
N THR A 78 -2.37 -9.39 -1.77
CA THR A 78 -2.42 -10.09 -3.08
C THR A 78 -1.48 -11.30 -3.14
N ALA A 79 -0.34 -11.27 -2.43
CA ALA A 79 0.57 -12.42 -2.37
C ALA A 79 0.00 -13.59 -1.57
N GLY A 80 -0.98 -13.34 -0.69
CA GLY A 80 -1.62 -14.33 0.18
C GLY A 80 -1.23 -14.24 1.65
N SER A 81 -0.57 -13.17 2.10
CA SER A 81 -0.34 -12.93 3.53
C SER A 81 -1.68 -12.74 4.25
N LYS A 82 -1.87 -13.39 5.40
CA LYS A 82 -3.20 -13.43 6.06
C LYS A 82 -3.38 -12.38 7.15
N ASP A 83 -2.29 -11.96 7.79
CA ASP A 83 -2.30 -10.96 8.86
C ASP A 83 -1.40 -9.79 8.48
N VAL A 84 -2.01 -8.74 7.93
CA VAL A 84 -1.32 -7.56 7.40
C VAL A 84 -1.93 -6.31 8.02
N VAL A 85 -1.07 -5.44 8.56
CA VAL A 85 -1.41 -4.11 9.06
C VAL A 85 -0.85 -3.07 8.10
N GLU A 86 -1.74 -2.40 7.38
CA GLU A 86 -1.42 -1.35 6.40
C GLU A 86 -1.46 0.01 7.08
N MET A 87 -0.34 0.40 7.69
CA MET A 87 -0.30 1.54 8.63
C MET A 87 -0.57 2.90 7.99
N HIS A 88 -0.44 2.99 6.67
CA HIS A 88 -0.71 4.19 5.87
C HIS A 88 -1.97 4.08 5.00
N GLY A 89 -2.80 3.05 5.25
CA GLY A 89 -3.99 2.73 4.44
C GLY A 89 -3.65 2.03 3.13
N VAL A 90 -4.66 1.91 2.26
CA VAL A 90 -4.54 1.27 0.95
C VAL A 90 -5.02 2.16 -0.17
N THR A 91 -4.30 2.07 -1.30
CA THR A 91 -4.62 2.84 -2.50
C THR A 91 -5.97 2.45 -3.12
N GLY A 92 -6.49 1.26 -2.82
CA GLY A 92 -7.76 0.73 -3.36
C GLY A 92 -9.02 1.19 -2.63
N GLU A 93 -8.91 1.93 -1.52
CA GLU A 93 -10.05 2.40 -0.74
C GLU A 93 -10.16 3.93 -0.78
N ASP A 94 -11.40 4.42 -0.81
CA ASP A 94 -11.73 5.84 -0.71
C ASP A 94 -12.46 6.09 0.60
N ILE A 95 -11.93 7.01 1.42
CA ILE A 95 -12.55 7.42 2.67
C ILE A 95 -13.35 8.69 2.42
N VAL A 96 -14.67 8.61 2.56
CA VAL A 96 -15.55 9.77 2.52
C VAL A 96 -15.77 10.25 3.95
N GLN A 97 -15.20 11.41 4.29
CA GLN A 97 -15.49 12.07 5.56
C GLN A 97 -16.76 12.90 5.38
N LEU A 98 -17.86 12.45 5.99
CA LEU A 98 -19.09 13.22 6.07
C LEU A 98 -18.92 14.28 7.16
N ASN A 99 -19.20 15.53 6.82
CA ASN A 99 -19.27 16.65 7.76
C ASN A 99 -20.62 16.64 8.48
#